data_AF-A0A367KWY7-F1
#
_entry.id   AF-A0A367KWY7-F1
#
_cell.length_a   1.000
_cell.length_b   1.000
_cell.length_c   1.000
_cell.angle_alpha   90.00
_cell.angle_beta   90.00
_cell.angle_gamma   90.00
#
_symmetry.space_group_name_H-M   'P 1'
#
loop_
_entity.id
_entity.type
_entity.pdbx_description
1 polymer ?
#
loop_
_entity_poly.entity_id
_entity_poly.type
_entity_poly.pdbx_seq_one_letter_code
_entity_poly.pdbx_strand_id
1 'polypeptide(L)'
;MALGNSPFIYKVHHAYTASQHQNDPRMIDMDTENLKNTEDLIEVANYHYVSYIYKNGHVWELDGLKGRPIKLSECDEATWLDALKPILEERMNASNDEGIAFNLMAVIHDSLSSKKAEANTYQDCIDQIEQVKEFESQAAQAHKDGFFSKYLNNNLTGYPVMQELWDARIQQEESTITEKATKLNELKDSVQDEIKIVETDNDVIMADVCRLKTDYFPFIEELLRAAMQKMVDDLNLCNCAFSIINRPKNDRLIYDADAKTKCISKW
;
A
#
# COMPACT_ATOMS: atom_id res chain seq x y z
N MET A 1 -8.63 27.36 23.86
CA MET A 1 -8.12 26.57 22.71
C MET A 1 -9.03 25.37 22.50
N ALA A 2 -9.72 25.26 21.36
CA ALA A 2 -10.64 24.15 21.11
C ALA A 2 -9.93 22.89 20.56
N LEU A 3 -8.89 23.08 19.74
CA LEU A 3 -8.12 21.99 19.13
C LEU A 3 -7.30 21.19 20.16
N GLY A 4 -6.50 21.88 20.99
CA GLY A 4 -5.66 21.23 22.01
C GLY A 4 -6.44 20.53 23.12
N ASN A 5 -7.71 20.92 23.34
CA ASN A 5 -8.56 20.35 24.39
C ASN A 5 -9.47 19.22 23.89
N SER A 6 -9.37 18.84 22.61
CA SER A 6 -10.21 17.77 22.06
C SER A 6 -9.64 16.39 22.41
N PRO A 7 -10.34 15.58 23.23
CA PRO A 7 -9.83 14.27 23.64
C PRO A 7 -9.75 13.29 22.47
N PHE A 8 -10.63 13.45 21.47
CA PHE A 8 -10.62 12.61 20.27
C PHE A 8 -9.37 12.86 19.42
N ILE A 9 -9.06 14.13 19.12
CA ILE A 9 -7.87 14.50 18.33
C ILE A 9 -6.61 14.09 19.08
N TYR A 10 -6.57 14.34 20.39
CA TYR A 10 -5.47 13.90 21.25
C TYR A 10 -5.25 12.39 21.12
N LYS A 11 -6.31 11.58 21.28
CA LYS A 11 -6.23 10.12 21.20
C LYS A 11 -5.73 9.63 19.85
N VAL A 12 -6.24 10.18 18.75
CA VAL A 12 -5.80 9.81 17.40
C VAL A 12 -4.33 10.19 17.20
N HIS A 13 -3.92 11.41 17.54
CA HIS A 13 -2.53 11.85 17.43
C HIS A 13 -1.58 10.94 18.24
N HIS A 14 -1.93 10.64 19.50
CA HIS A 14 -1.14 9.75 20.35
C HIS A 14 -1.12 8.29 19.88
N ALA A 15 -2.11 7.86 19.11
CA ALA A 15 -2.09 6.53 18.52
C ALA A 15 -1.02 6.40 17.42
N TYR A 16 -0.46 7.49 16.90
CA TYR A 16 0.59 7.50 15.88
C TYR A 16 1.97 7.94 16.40
N THR A 17 2.11 8.25 17.70
CA THR A 17 3.43 8.47 18.30
C THR A 17 4.15 7.13 18.46
N ALA A 18 5.41 7.04 18.05
CA ALA A 18 6.21 5.81 18.14
C ALA A 18 6.27 5.27 19.59
N SER A 19 6.27 3.94 19.73
CA SER A 19 6.33 3.24 21.03
C SER A 19 7.55 3.63 21.88
N GLN A 20 8.62 4.13 21.25
CA GLN A 20 9.82 4.67 21.89
C GLN A 20 9.52 5.75 22.95
N HIS A 21 8.45 6.53 22.81
CA HIS A 21 8.08 7.56 23.77
C HIS A 21 7.20 7.06 24.93
N GLN A 22 6.61 5.87 24.85
CA GLN A 22 5.72 5.36 25.90
C GLN A 22 6.43 4.47 26.92
N ASN A 23 7.57 3.88 26.55
CA ASN A 23 8.25 2.87 27.35
C ASN A 23 9.64 3.27 27.88
N ASP A 24 10.09 4.53 27.74
CA ASP A 24 11.36 4.96 28.37
C ASP A 24 11.16 5.26 29.88
N PRO A 25 11.66 4.42 30.79
CA PRO A 25 11.55 4.66 32.23
C PRO A 25 12.33 5.90 32.69
N ARG A 26 13.21 6.47 31.85
CA ARG A 26 13.99 7.68 32.17
C ARG A 26 13.19 8.98 32.05
N MET A 27 11.99 8.93 31.49
CA MET A 27 11.14 10.10 31.28
C MET A 27 10.04 10.27 32.36
N ILE A 28 9.86 9.30 33.26
CA ILE A 28 8.85 9.36 34.32
C ILE A 28 9.38 10.02 35.60
N ASP A 29 10.70 10.04 35.81
CA ASP A 29 11.35 10.58 37.03
C ASP A 29 12.39 11.69 36.74
N MET A 30 12.12 12.58 35.78
CA MET A 30 12.99 13.75 35.58
C MET A 30 12.32 15.03 36.07
N ASP A 31 12.65 15.41 37.31
CA ASP A 31 12.31 16.70 37.89
C ASP A 31 12.67 17.83 36.90
N THR A 32 11.68 18.65 36.57
CA THR A 32 11.70 19.69 35.52
C THR A 32 12.73 20.81 35.75
N GLU A 33 13.49 20.78 36.84
CA GLU A 33 14.49 21.79 37.17
C GLU A 33 15.90 21.50 36.61
N ASN A 34 16.23 20.26 36.22
CA ASN A 34 17.58 19.90 35.75
C ASN A 34 17.79 19.96 34.22
N LEU A 35 16.75 20.28 33.43
CA LEU A 35 16.81 20.37 31.96
C LEU A 35 17.62 21.56 31.42
N LYS A 36 18.15 22.44 32.28
CA LYS A 36 18.95 23.60 31.84
C LYS A 36 20.40 23.27 31.48
N ASN A 37 20.91 22.08 31.79
CA ASN A 37 22.34 21.76 31.65
C ASN A 37 22.65 20.55 30.75
N THR A 38 21.69 20.07 29.96
CA THR A 38 21.91 18.99 29.00
C THR A 38 21.37 19.39 27.63
N GLU A 39 21.97 20.44 27.05
CA GLU A 39 21.67 20.90 25.69
C GLU A 39 22.26 19.97 24.60
N ASP A 40 23.08 18.97 24.96
CA ASP A 40 23.97 18.29 24.01
C ASP A 40 23.61 16.85 23.59
N LEU A 41 22.47 16.23 23.96
CA LEU A 41 22.29 14.79 23.66
C LEU A 41 21.00 14.26 23.02
N ILE A 42 19.97 15.07 22.71
CA ILE A 42 18.98 14.70 21.68
C ILE A 42 18.45 16.00 21.08
N GLU A 43 19.02 16.44 19.95
CA GLU A 43 18.30 17.37 19.06
C GLU A 43 17.07 16.62 18.53
N VAL A 44 15.96 16.69 19.26
CA VAL A 44 14.65 16.38 18.69
C VAL A 44 14.44 17.46 17.65
N ALA A 45 14.72 17.14 16.38
CA ALA A 45 14.46 18.03 15.26
C ALA A 45 12.97 18.41 15.30
N ASN A 46 12.68 19.59 15.86
CA ASN A 46 11.32 20.09 15.99
C ASN A 46 10.84 20.51 14.60
N TYR A 47 10.15 19.61 13.91
CA TYR A 47 9.51 19.94 12.64
C TYR A 47 8.37 20.93 12.86
N HIS A 48 8.37 22.01 12.09
CA HIS A 48 7.31 23.00 12.05
C HIS A 48 6.43 22.78 10.81
N TYR A 49 5.12 22.72 11.01
CA TYR A 49 4.16 22.49 9.93
C TYR A 49 3.56 23.80 9.42
N VAL A 50 3.64 24.00 8.11
CA VAL A 50 2.98 25.12 7.41
C VAL A 50 2.08 24.55 6.33
N SER A 51 0.84 25.03 6.27
CA SER A 51 -0.15 24.58 5.29
C SER A 51 -0.44 25.68 4.27
N TYR A 52 -0.58 25.31 3.00
CA TYR A 52 -0.99 26.22 1.93
C TYR A 52 -2.34 25.80 1.39
N ILE A 53 -3.28 26.75 1.29
CA ILE A 53 -4.63 26.50 0.80
C ILE A 53 -5.05 27.53 -0.24
N TYR A 54 -5.91 27.12 -1.17
CA TYR A 54 -6.63 28.03 -2.04
C TYR A 54 -7.98 28.43 -1.42
N LYS A 55 -8.25 29.73 -1.31
CA LYS A 55 -9.57 30.23 -0.88
C LYS A 55 -9.85 31.64 -1.39
N ASN A 56 -11.05 31.84 -1.92
CA ASN A 56 -11.58 33.13 -2.38
C ASN A 56 -10.62 33.84 -3.38
N GLY A 57 -10.17 33.13 -4.42
CA GLY A 57 -9.30 33.71 -5.46
C GLY A 57 -7.84 33.90 -5.06
N HIS A 58 -7.41 33.35 -3.91
CA HIS A 58 -6.06 33.60 -3.40
C HIS A 58 -5.45 32.36 -2.76
N VAL A 59 -4.12 32.27 -2.80
CA VAL A 59 -3.34 31.32 -2.00
C VAL A 59 -3.08 31.92 -0.62
N TRP A 60 -3.30 31.10 0.40
CA TRP A 60 -3.09 31.44 1.80
C TRP A 60 -2.05 30.53 2.42
N GLU A 61 -1.12 31.12 3.18
CA GLU A 61 -0.22 30.40 4.08
C GLU A 61 -0.83 30.41 5.49
N LEU A 62 -0.95 29.21 6.06
CA LEU A 62 -1.40 28.95 7.42
C LEU A 62 -0.23 28.40 8.23
N ASP A 63 0.31 29.25 9.10
CA ASP A 63 1.44 28.94 9.95
C ASP A 63 1.00 29.11 11.42
N GLY A 64 1.11 28.03 12.20
CA GLY A 64 0.69 28.01 13.61
C GLY A 64 1.52 28.89 14.56
N LEU A 65 2.73 29.30 14.15
CA LEU A 65 3.56 30.23 14.91
C LEU A 65 3.23 31.69 14.59
N LYS A 66 2.50 31.94 13.49
CA LYS A 66 2.07 33.28 13.09
C LYS A 66 0.67 33.57 13.63
N GLY A 67 0.45 34.81 14.07
CA GLY A 67 -0.84 35.21 14.66
C GLY A 67 -2.01 35.33 13.69
N ARG A 68 -1.78 35.27 12.37
CA ARG A 68 -2.80 35.39 11.33
C ARG A 68 -2.39 34.68 10.03
N PRO A 69 -3.37 34.22 9.22
CA PRO A 69 -3.13 33.75 7.86
C PRO A 69 -2.42 34.82 7.01
N ILE A 70 -1.47 34.40 6.18
CA ILE A 70 -0.80 35.28 5.21
C ILE A 70 -1.42 35.05 3.84
N LYS A 71 -1.82 36.15 3.20
CA LYS A 71 -2.29 36.17 1.82
C LYS A 71 -1.07 36.31 0.90
N LEU A 72 -0.87 35.34 0.00
CA LEU A 72 0.33 35.29 -0.84
C LEU A 72 0.09 35.92 -2.22
N SER A 73 -0.74 35.28 -3.03
CA SER A 73 -0.97 35.66 -4.43
C SER A 73 -2.44 35.47 -4.82
N GLU A 74 -2.88 36.22 -5.83
CA GLU A 74 -4.17 36.05 -6.50
C GLU A 74 -4.03 34.99 -7.59
N CYS A 75 -4.98 34.06 -7.66
CA CYS A 75 -4.96 32.95 -8.60
C CYS A 75 -6.35 32.34 -8.80
N ASP A 76 -6.47 31.54 -9.86
CA ASP A 76 -7.67 30.75 -10.12
C ASP A 76 -7.56 29.37 -9.48
N GLU A 77 -8.70 28.75 -9.18
CA GLU A 77 -8.76 27.41 -8.59
C GLU A 77 -8.09 26.33 -9.46
N ALA A 78 -8.00 26.54 -10.77
CA ALA A 78 -7.32 25.61 -11.66
C ALA A 78 -5.79 25.80 -11.69
N THR A 79 -5.28 26.99 -11.35
CA THR A 79 -3.87 27.38 -11.57
C THR A 79 -3.13 27.76 -10.29
N TRP A 80 -3.79 27.68 -9.12
CA TRP A 80 -3.19 28.07 -7.84
C TRP A 80 -1.91 27.30 -7.49
N LEU A 81 -1.77 26.06 -7.95
CA LEU A 81 -0.54 25.28 -7.79
C LEU A 81 0.64 25.91 -8.54
N ASP A 82 0.42 26.42 -9.74
CA ASP A 82 1.47 27.09 -10.52
C ASP A 82 1.89 28.42 -9.87
N ALA A 83 0.94 29.10 -9.21
CA ALA A 83 1.25 30.28 -8.40
C ALA A 83 2.00 29.93 -7.10
N LEU A 84 1.77 28.75 -6.53
CA LEU A 84 2.39 28.30 -5.28
C LEU A 84 3.79 27.72 -5.47
N LYS A 85 4.05 26.98 -6.58
CA LYS A 85 5.34 26.36 -6.90
C LYS A 85 6.55 27.29 -6.68
N PRO A 86 6.62 28.51 -7.28
CA PRO A 86 7.79 29.36 -7.11
C PRO A 86 8.00 29.81 -5.65
N ILE A 87 6.92 29.96 -4.89
CA ILE A 87 6.98 30.34 -3.47
C ILE A 87 7.58 29.19 -2.64
N LEU A 88 7.20 27.95 -2.95
CA LEU A 88 7.76 26.76 -2.30
C LEU A 88 9.23 26.57 -2.67
N GLU A 89 9.59 26.76 -3.94
CA GLU A 89 10.98 26.66 -4.41
C GLU A 89 11.88 27.70 -3.75
N GLU A 90 11.44 28.95 -3.66
CA GLU A 90 12.17 30.01 -2.96
C GLU A 90 12.42 29.64 -1.49
N ARG A 91 11.38 29.11 -0.82
CA ARG A 91 11.48 28.67 0.58
C ARG A 91 12.43 27.49 0.76
N MET A 92 12.38 26.50 -0.13
CA MET A 92 13.30 25.36 -0.09
C MET A 92 14.75 25.79 -0.35
N ASN A 93 14.96 26.70 -1.30
CA ASN A 93 16.29 27.22 -1.62
C ASN A 93 16.89 28.02 -0.48
N ALA A 94 16.10 28.84 0.23
CA ALA A 94 16.56 29.60 1.39
C ALA A 94 17.03 28.70 2.55
N SER A 95 16.44 27.51 2.69
CA SER A 95 16.76 26.56 3.75
C SER A 95 17.87 25.55 3.39
N ASN A 96 18.24 25.42 2.11
CA ASN A 96 19.31 24.53 1.66
C ASN A 96 20.69 24.94 2.20
N ASP A 97 20.94 26.23 2.37
CA ASP A 97 22.20 26.74 2.94
C ASP A 97 22.34 26.41 4.44
N GLU A 98 21.23 26.08 5.11
CA GLU A 98 21.15 25.78 6.54
C GLU A 98 21.09 24.27 6.85
N GLY A 99 21.05 23.40 5.83
CA GLY A 99 21.05 21.93 6.01
C GLY A 99 19.75 21.35 6.59
N ILE A 100 18.63 22.06 6.43
CA ILE A 100 17.34 21.67 7.01
C ILE A 100 16.67 20.57 6.17
N ALA A 101 16.28 19.46 6.78
CA ALA A 101 15.45 18.43 6.15
C ALA A 101 13.98 18.91 6.03
N PHE A 102 13.42 18.88 4.82
CA PHE A 102 12.02 19.24 4.57
C PHE A 102 11.20 18.05 4.09
N ASN A 103 9.90 18.06 4.41
CA ASN A 103 8.92 17.12 3.89
C ASN A 103 7.74 17.91 3.31
N LEU A 104 7.36 17.59 2.08
CA LEU A 104 6.20 18.15 1.41
C LEU A 104 5.17 17.05 1.15
N MET A 105 3.97 17.23 1.72
CA MET A 105 2.83 16.35 1.52
C MET A 105 1.68 17.13 0.90
N ALA A 106 0.93 16.46 0.02
CA ALA A 106 -0.30 17.01 -0.57
C ALA A 106 -1.51 16.23 -0.05
N VAL A 107 -2.56 16.96 0.35
CA VAL A 107 -3.87 16.36 0.67
C VAL A 107 -4.67 16.28 -0.62
N ILE A 108 -4.90 15.06 -1.10
CA ILE A 108 -5.62 14.79 -2.35
C ILE A 108 -6.92 14.03 -2.05
N HIS A 109 -7.80 13.98 -3.05
CA HIS A 109 -8.97 13.11 -3.00
C HIS A 109 -8.56 11.64 -2.96
N ASP A 110 -9.38 10.82 -2.31
CA ASP A 110 -9.19 9.37 -2.28
C ASP A 110 -9.32 8.79 -3.70
N SER A 111 -8.16 8.51 -4.29
CA SER A 111 -8.04 7.93 -5.63
C SER A 111 -8.49 6.47 -5.67
N LEU A 112 -8.41 5.75 -4.54
CA LEU A 112 -8.76 4.33 -4.48
C LEU A 112 -10.27 4.14 -4.60
N SER A 113 -11.04 4.88 -3.79
CA SER A 113 -12.51 4.79 -3.81
C SER A 113 -13.10 5.19 -5.16
N SER A 114 -12.55 6.24 -5.79
CA SER A 114 -12.99 6.70 -7.11
C SER A 114 -12.67 5.68 -8.22
N LYS A 115 -11.45 5.14 -8.25
CA LYS A 115 -11.07 4.09 -9.21
C LYS A 115 -11.87 2.80 -9.04
N LYS A 116 -12.16 2.40 -7.79
CA LYS A 116 -13.03 1.24 -7.51
C LYS A 116 -14.45 1.46 -8.04
N ALA A 117 -15.01 2.64 -7.84
CA ALA A 117 -16.34 2.97 -8.38
C ALA A 117 -16.35 2.95 -9.93
N GLU A 118 -15.29 3.47 -10.55
CA GLU A 118 -15.11 3.41 -12.01
C GLU A 118 -15.04 1.96 -12.52
N ALA A 119 -14.18 1.13 -11.93
CA ALA A 119 -14.05 -0.29 -12.31
C ALA A 119 -15.36 -1.08 -12.14
N ASN A 120 -16.11 -0.82 -11.06
CA ASN A 120 -17.43 -1.41 -10.86
C ASN A 120 -18.43 -0.99 -11.93
N THR A 121 -18.42 0.30 -12.31
CA THR A 121 -19.31 0.81 -13.38
C THR A 121 -19.02 0.12 -14.72
N TYR A 122 -17.74 -0.13 -15.03
CA TYR A 122 -17.37 -0.88 -16.24
C TYR A 122 -17.81 -2.34 -16.17
N GLN A 123 -17.65 -3.00 -15.02
CA GLN A 123 -18.13 -4.36 -14.82
C GLN A 123 -19.65 -4.44 -14.99
N ASP A 124 -20.40 -3.54 -14.34
CA ASP A 124 -21.86 -3.50 -14.42
C ASP A 124 -22.32 -3.33 -15.88
N CYS A 125 -21.65 -2.45 -16.65
CA CYS A 125 -21.95 -2.26 -18.07
C CYS A 125 -21.74 -3.55 -18.87
N ILE A 126 -20.63 -4.26 -18.63
CA ILE A 126 -20.32 -5.53 -19.31
C ILE A 126 -21.39 -6.58 -18.96
N ASP A 127 -21.75 -6.71 -17.69
CA ASP A 127 -22.74 -7.67 -17.20
C ASP A 127 -24.13 -7.40 -17.80
N GLN A 128 -24.53 -6.12 -17.90
CA GLN A 128 -25.79 -5.73 -18.52
C GLN A 128 -25.81 -6.06 -20.02
N ILE A 129 -24.70 -5.83 -20.74
CA ILE A 129 -24.60 -6.16 -22.16
C ILE A 129 -24.68 -7.68 -22.38
N GLU A 130 -24.04 -8.48 -21.52
CA GLU A 130 -24.11 -9.93 -21.59
C GLU A 130 -25.54 -10.46 -21.38
N GLN A 131 -26.27 -9.89 -20.41
CA GLN A 131 -27.69 -10.19 -20.21
C GLN A 131 -28.53 -9.85 -21.43
N VAL A 132 -28.36 -8.66 -22.01
CA VAL A 132 -29.08 -8.25 -23.22
C VAL A 132 -28.77 -9.18 -24.40
N LYS A 133 -27.51 -9.59 -24.57
CA LYS A 133 -27.10 -10.53 -25.61
C LYS A 133 -27.84 -11.87 -25.50
N GLU A 134 -28.01 -12.41 -24.29
CA GLU A 134 -28.76 -13.65 -24.08
C GLU A 134 -30.23 -13.51 -24.49
N PHE A 135 -30.88 -12.40 -24.10
CA PHE A 135 -32.27 -12.12 -24.47
C PHE A 135 -32.45 -11.90 -25.97
N GLU A 136 -31.57 -11.11 -26.60
CA GLU A 136 -31.60 -10.83 -28.04
C GLU A 136 -31.35 -12.10 -28.86
N SER A 137 -30.43 -12.97 -28.45
CA SER A 137 -30.16 -14.24 -29.13
C SER A 137 -31.40 -15.15 -29.14
N GLN A 138 -32.09 -15.26 -28.01
CA GLN A 138 -33.33 -16.05 -27.90
C GLN A 138 -34.46 -15.46 -28.75
N ALA A 139 -34.64 -14.14 -28.70
CA ALA A 139 -35.65 -13.45 -29.51
C ALA A 139 -35.34 -13.54 -31.01
N ALA A 140 -34.08 -13.41 -31.41
CA ALA A 140 -33.64 -13.52 -32.79
C ALA A 140 -33.82 -14.94 -33.35
N GLN A 141 -33.51 -15.97 -32.57
CA GLN A 141 -33.77 -17.37 -32.93
C GLN A 141 -35.27 -17.65 -33.07
N ALA A 142 -36.09 -17.22 -32.11
CA ALA A 142 -37.55 -17.37 -32.19
C ALA A 142 -38.14 -16.64 -33.40
N HIS A 143 -37.61 -15.46 -33.74
CA HIS A 143 -38.03 -14.69 -34.92
C HIS A 143 -37.61 -15.37 -36.23
N LYS A 144 -36.38 -15.92 -36.27
CA LYS A 144 -35.87 -16.72 -37.39
C LYS A 144 -36.75 -17.95 -37.60
N ASP A 145 -36.98 -18.75 -36.56
CA ASP A 145 -37.79 -19.97 -36.62
C ASP A 145 -39.26 -19.66 -36.98
N GLY A 146 -39.82 -18.58 -36.44
CA GLY A 146 -41.17 -18.11 -36.76
C GLY A 146 -41.32 -17.63 -38.22
N PHE A 147 -40.27 -17.05 -38.79
CA PHE A 147 -40.26 -16.66 -40.20
C PHE A 147 -40.12 -17.88 -41.11
N PHE A 148 -39.12 -18.74 -40.88
CA PHE A 148 -38.84 -19.90 -41.74
C PHE A 148 -39.89 -21.02 -41.60
N SER A 149 -40.57 -21.15 -40.47
CA SER A 149 -41.67 -22.12 -40.30
C SER A 149 -42.86 -21.89 -41.22
N LYS A 150 -43.07 -20.65 -41.71
CA LYS A 150 -44.12 -20.34 -42.70
C LYS A 150 -43.81 -20.84 -44.11
N TYR A 151 -42.54 -21.16 -44.39
CA TYR A 151 -42.03 -21.49 -45.72
C TYR A 151 -41.48 -22.92 -45.82
N LEU A 152 -42.05 -23.86 -45.05
CA LEU A 152 -41.61 -25.25 -44.82
C LEU A 152 -41.39 -26.16 -46.06
N ASN A 153 -41.55 -25.67 -47.29
CA ASN A 153 -41.24 -26.43 -48.50
C ASN A 153 -39.79 -26.18 -48.93
N ASN A 154 -38.91 -27.11 -48.54
CA ASN A 154 -37.46 -27.18 -48.78
C ASN A 154 -36.98 -27.12 -50.26
N ASN A 155 -37.84 -26.80 -51.22
CA ASN A 155 -37.52 -26.77 -52.65
C ASN A 155 -37.31 -25.36 -53.22
N LEU A 156 -37.33 -24.30 -52.40
CA LEU A 156 -36.89 -22.99 -52.85
C LEU A 156 -35.36 -22.96 -52.97
N THR A 157 -34.88 -22.82 -54.20
CA THR A 157 -33.44 -22.64 -54.53
C THR A 157 -32.79 -21.46 -53.80
N GLY A 158 -33.57 -20.47 -53.37
CA GLY A 158 -33.10 -19.30 -52.61
C GLY A 158 -33.03 -19.47 -51.08
N TYR A 159 -33.52 -20.58 -50.51
CA TYR A 159 -33.54 -20.80 -49.06
C TYR A 159 -32.15 -20.64 -48.38
N PRO A 160 -31.04 -21.19 -48.94
CA PRO A 160 -29.72 -21.03 -48.34
C PRO A 160 -29.28 -19.56 -48.28
N VAL A 161 -29.54 -18.81 -49.35
CA VAL A 161 -29.20 -17.37 -49.45
C VAL A 161 -29.99 -16.55 -48.43
N MET A 162 -31.26 -16.89 -48.19
CA MET A 162 -32.08 -16.21 -47.18
C MET A 162 -31.57 -16.46 -45.75
N GLN A 163 -31.09 -17.67 -45.46
CA GLN A 163 -30.50 -18.01 -44.16
C GLN A 163 -29.16 -17.28 -43.97
N GLU A 164 -28.30 -17.28 -44.99
CA GLU A 164 -27.03 -16.56 -44.98
C GLU A 164 -27.20 -15.06 -44.77
N LEU A 165 -28.21 -14.43 -45.39
CA LEU A 165 -28.52 -13.01 -45.18
C LEU A 165 -28.92 -12.69 -43.74
N TRP A 166 -29.70 -13.58 -43.10
CA TRP A 166 -30.11 -13.41 -41.71
C TRP A 166 -28.92 -13.56 -40.76
N ASP A 167 -28.08 -14.56 -41.00
CA ASP A 167 -26.88 -14.81 -40.21
C ASP A 167 -25.84 -13.69 -40.36
N ALA A 168 -25.66 -13.16 -41.57
CA ALA A 168 -24.79 -12.02 -41.83
C ALA A 168 -25.23 -10.75 -41.06
N ARG A 169 -26.55 -10.51 -40.93
CA ARG A 169 -27.06 -9.35 -40.19
C ARG A 169 -26.75 -9.44 -38.69
N ILE A 170 -26.91 -10.62 -38.10
CA ILE A 170 -26.61 -10.87 -36.68
C ILE A 170 -25.10 -10.76 -36.43
N GLN A 171 -24.28 -11.33 -37.32
CA GLN A 171 -22.82 -11.26 -37.21
C GLN A 171 -22.29 -9.81 -37.29
N GLN A 172 -22.91 -8.95 -38.10
CA GLN A 172 -22.52 -7.55 -38.21
C GLN A 172 -22.67 -6.80 -36.87
N GLU A 173 -23.79 -7.00 -36.17
CA GLU A 173 -24.01 -6.39 -34.85
C GLU A 173 -23.09 -6.98 -33.80
N GLU A 174 -22.88 -8.30 -33.79
CA GLU A 174 -22.01 -8.99 -32.83
C GLU A 174 -20.52 -8.59 -32.96
N SER A 175 -20.01 -8.39 -34.18
CA SER A 175 -18.61 -7.96 -34.39
C SER A 175 -18.34 -6.56 -33.82
N THR A 176 -19.30 -5.65 -33.91
CA THR A 176 -19.16 -4.28 -33.37
C THR A 176 -19.21 -4.29 -31.84
N ILE A 177 -20.10 -5.10 -31.26
CA ILE A 177 -20.25 -5.24 -29.80
C ILE A 177 -19.01 -5.86 -29.20
N THR A 178 -18.48 -6.94 -29.80
CA THR A 178 -17.28 -7.62 -29.30
C THR A 178 -16.06 -6.70 -29.33
N GLU A 179 -15.85 -5.91 -30.40
CA GLU A 179 -14.75 -4.94 -30.45
C GLU A 179 -14.82 -3.89 -29.33
N LYS A 180 -16.02 -3.35 -29.05
CA LYS A 180 -16.22 -2.37 -27.99
C LYS A 180 -16.10 -2.98 -26.60
N ALA A 181 -16.60 -4.20 -26.41
CA ALA A 181 -16.49 -4.95 -25.16
C ALA A 181 -15.03 -5.28 -24.84
N THR A 182 -14.21 -5.67 -25.83
CA THR A 182 -12.77 -5.89 -25.63
C THR A 182 -12.07 -4.61 -25.18
N LYS A 183 -12.32 -3.48 -25.85
CA LYS A 183 -11.75 -2.18 -25.45
C LYS A 183 -12.14 -1.76 -24.04
N LEU A 184 -13.39 -2.02 -23.64
CA LEU A 184 -13.87 -1.71 -22.29
C LEU A 184 -13.23 -2.62 -21.24
N ASN A 185 -13.02 -3.91 -21.56
CA ASN A 185 -12.28 -4.82 -20.69
C ASN A 185 -10.81 -4.41 -20.53
N GLU A 186 -10.14 -4.00 -21.61
CA GLU A 186 -8.76 -3.48 -21.54
C GLU A 186 -8.66 -2.26 -20.61
N LEU A 187 -9.61 -1.32 -20.70
CA LEU A 187 -9.67 -0.15 -19.81
C LEU A 187 -9.92 -0.57 -18.36
N LYS A 188 -10.84 -1.51 -18.13
CA LYS A 188 -11.15 -2.04 -16.81
C LYS A 188 -9.92 -2.71 -16.19
N ASP A 189 -9.20 -3.53 -16.95
CA ASP A 189 -7.99 -4.23 -16.48
C ASP A 189 -6.90 -3.21 -16.12
N SER A 190 -6.73 -2.16 -16.92
CA SER A 190 -5.81 -1.05 -16.61
C SER A 190 -6.15 -0.36 -15.28
N VAL A 191 -7.43 -0.05 -15.05
CA VAL A 191 -7.86 0.56 -13.77
C VAL A 191 -7.68 -0.41 -12.61
N GLN A 192 -7.93 -1.71 -12.82
CA GLN A 192 -7.72 -2.73 -11.79
C GLN A 192 -6.25 -2.89 -11.42
N ASP A 193 -5.33 -2.79 -12.37
CA ASP A 193 -3.91 -2.85 -12.08
C ASP A 193 -3.45 -1.62 -11.27
N GLU A 194 -3.97 -0.43 -11.58
CA GLU A 194 -3.74 0.76 -10.76
C GLU A 194 -4.30 0.61 -9.33
N ILE A 195 -5.48 0.01 -9.17
CA ILE A 195 -6.06 -0.30 -7.85
C ILE A 195 -5.13 -1.22 -7.06
N LYS A 196 -4.61 -2.30 -7.67
CA LYS A 196 -3.71 -3.25 -7.00
C LYS A 196 -2.42 -2.57 -6.52
N ILE A 197 -1.87 -1.65 -7.31
CA ILE A 197 -0.68 -0.88 -6.92
C ILE A 197 -0.99 -0.07 -5.65
N VAL A 198 -2.08 0.70 -5.65
CA VAL A 198 -2.47 1.54 -4.50
C VAL A 198 -2.80 0.69 -3.27
N GLU A 199 -3.42 -0.47 -3.43
CA GLU A 199 -3.67 -1.40 -2.32
C GLU A 199 -2.38 -1.96 -1.73
N THR A 200 -1.42 -2.31 -2.58
CA THR A 200 -0.10 -2.78 -2.15
C THR A 200 0.63 -1.70 -1.36
N ASP A 201 0.60 -0.45 -1.84
CA ASP A 201 1.21 0.68 -1.13
C ASP A 201 0.55 0.92 0.24
N ASN A 202 -0.78 0.82 0.31
CA ASN A 202 -1.50 0.90 1.58
C ASN A 202 -1.11 -0.22 2.54
N ASP A 203 -0.94 -1.45 2.06
CA ASP A 203 -0.49 -2.57 2.89
C ASP A 203 0.92 -2.35 3.45
N VAL A 204 1.82 -1.77 2.66
CA VAL A 204 3.16 -1.37 3.11
C VAL A 204 3.07 -0.31 4.21
N ILE A 205 2.27 0.74 4.00
CA ILE A 205 2.05 1.80 5.00
C ILE A 205 1.48 1.21 6.30
N MET A 206 0.52 0.29 6.20
CA MET A 206 -0.07 -0.38 7.36
C MET A 206 0.95 -1.26 8.09
N ALA A 207 1.81 -1.97 7.36
CA ALA A 207 2.89 -2.74 7.94
C ALA A 207 3.88 -1.84 8.70
N ASP A 208 4.22 -0.68 8.15
CA ASP A 208 5.12 0.29 8.80
C ASP A 208 4.49 0.91 10.05
N VAL A 209 3.19 1.25 10.01
CA VAL A 209 2.46 1.68 11.21
C VAL A 209 2.48 0.60 12.29
N CYS A 210 2.36 -0.68 11.92
CA CYS A 210 2.44 -1.80 12.85
C CYS A 210 3.84 -1.94 13.46
N ARG A 211 4.89 -1.82 12.63
CA ARG A 211 6.30 -1.85 13.08
C ARG A 211 6.59 -0.73 14.08
N LEU A 212 6.15 0.50 13.81
CA LEU A 212 6.37 1.65 14.70
C LEU A 212 5.71 1.51 16.08
N LYS A 213 4.63 0.73 16.17
CA LYS A 213 3.91 0.48 17.43
C LYS A 213 4.43 -0.74 18.18
N THR A 214 5.14 -1.62 17.51
CA THR A 214 5.61 -2.88 18.10
C THR A 214 6.72 -2.58 19.11
N ASP A 215 6.59 -3.15 20.32
CA ASP A 215 7.69 -3.19 21.28
C ASP A 215 8.59 -4.38 20.92
N TYR A 216 9.78 -4.07 20.41
CA TYR A 216 10.77 -5.07 20.02
C TYR A 216 11.60 -5.58 21.20
N PHE A 217 11.50 -4.98 22.38
CA PHE A 217 12.34 -5.36 23.53
C PHE A 217 12.24 -6.86 23.89
N PRO A 218 11.03 -7.45 24.03
CA PRO A 218 10.92 -8.89 24.35
C PRO A 218 11.52 -9.79 23.26
N PHE A 219 11.36 -9.39 21.99
CA PHE A 219 11.93 -10.13 20.87
C PHE A 219 13.46 -10.07 20.87
N ILE A 220 14.03 -8.89 21.11
CA ILE A 220 15.49 -8.70 21.18
C ILE A 220 16.06 -9.48 22.36
N GLU A 221 15.40 -9.47 23.53
CA GLU A 221 15.84 -10.22 24.70
C GLU A 221 15.91 -11.73 24.41
N GLU A 222 14.84 -12.30 23.84
CA GLU A 222 14.81 -13.72 23.48
C GLU A 222 15.81 -14.07 22.37
N LEU A 223 16.00 -13.18 21.39
CA LEU A 223 17.01 -13.36 20.35
C LEU A 223 18.42 -13.42 20.93
N LEU A 224 18.75 -12.50 21.85
CA LEU A 224 20.04 -12.47 22.54
C LEU A 224 20.22 -13.70 23.43
N ARG A 225 19.19 -14.09 24.17
CA ARG A 225 19.20 -15.29 25.02
C ARG A 225 19.45 -16.56 24.20
N ALA A 226 18.75 -16.72 23.07
CA ALA A 226 18.93 -17.85 22.17
C ALA A 226 20.33 -17.87 21.52
N ALA A 227 20.86 -16.70 21.14
CA ALA A 227 22.21 -16.56 20.61
C ALA A 227 23.28 -16.93 21.65
N MET A 228 23.13 -16.45 22.89
CA MET A 228 24.02 -16.81 24.00
C MET A 228 23.97 -18.30 24.31
N GLN A 229 22.79 -18.91 24.32
CA GLN A 229 22.64 -20.34 24.57
C GLN A 229 23.37 -21.17 23.50
N LYS A 230 23.21 -20.83 22.21
CA LYS A 230 23.96 -21.50 21.14
C LYS A 230 25.47 -21.33 21.27
N MET A 231 25.92 -20.14 21.64
CA MET A 231 27.35 -19.87 21.84
C MET A 231 27.93 -20.69 23.01
N VAL A 232 27.14 -20.89 24.07
CA VAL A 232 27.47 -21.76 25.21
C VAL A 232 27.46 -23.23 24.80
N ASP A 233 26.48 -23.67 24.02
CA ASP A 233 26.39 -25.04 23.52
C ASP A 233 27.56 -25.39 22.58
N ASP A 234 27.97 -24.46 21.72
CA ASP A 234 29.15 -24.59 20.85
C ASP A 234 30.47 -24.64 21.65
N LEU A 235 30.60 -23.82 22.71
CA LEU A 235 31.74 -23.91 23.65
C LEU A 235 31.75 -25.25 24.41
N ASN A 236 30.58 -25.73 24.84
CA ASN A 236 30.44 -26.99 25.55
C ASN A 236 30.73 -28.19 24.64
N LEU A 237 30.35 -28.14 23.36
CA LEU A 237 30.74 -29.11 22.34
C LEU A 237 32.26 -29.16 22.17
N CYS A 238 32.93 -28.00 22.14
CA CYS A 238 34.40 -27.91 22.13
C CYS A 238 35.04 -28.49 23.41
N ASN A 239 34.49 -28.21 24.60
CA ASN A 239 35.01 -28.73 25.87
C ASN A 239 34.75 -30.24 26.03
N CYS A 240 33.61 -30.76 25.56
CA CYS A 240 33.34 -32.18 25.47
C CYS A 240 34.30 -32.88 24.51
N ALA A 241 34.61 -32.27 23.36
CA ALA A 241 35.63 -32.79 22.44
C ALA A 241 37.03 -32.81 23.09
N PHE A 242 37.39 -31.79 23.86
CA PHE A 242 38.69 -31.69 24.54
C PHE A 242 38.85 -32.70 25.69
N SER A 243 37.78 -32.96 26.45
CA SER A 243 37.77 -33.98 27.53
C SER A 243 37.77 -35.41 27.01
N ILE A 244 37.21 -35.67 25.82
CA ILE A 244 37.30 -36.97 25.14
C ILE A 244 38.74 -37.22 24.64
N ILE A 245 39.44 -36.18 24.18
CA ILE A 245 40.84 -36.28 23.69
C ILE A 245 41.83 -36.53 24.85
N ASN A 246 41.56 -36.01 26.06
CA ASN A 246 42.45 -36.08 27.22
C ASN A 246 42.16 -37.21 28.22
N ARG A 247 41.34 -38.22 27.88
CA ARG A 247 41.20 -39.40 28.75
C ARG A 247 42.51 -40.22 28.81
N PRO A 248 43.02 -40.60 30.00
CA PRO A 248 44.19 -41.46 30.10
C PRO A 248 43.91 -42.84 29.49
N LYS A 249 44.90 -43.37 28.75
CA LYS A 249 44.86 -44.53 27.85
C LYS A 249 44.47 -45.90 28.46
N ASN A 250 43.97 -45.99 29.69
CA ASN A 250 43.84 -47.27 30.38
C ASN A 250 42.45 -47.94 30.36
N ASP A 251 41.41 -47.30 29.84
CA ASP A 251 40.11 -47.95 29.60
C ASP A 251 39.79 -48.05 28.11
N ARG A 252 40.70 -48.67 27.34
CA ARG A 252 40.35 -49.24 26.03
C ARG A 252 39.97 -50.70 26.20
N LEU A 253 38.70 -50.94 26.53
CA LEU A 253 38.09 -52.24 26.27
C LEU A 253 36.73 -52.09 25.58
N ILE A 254 36.76 -52.43 24.28
CA ILE A 254 35.77 -53.27 23.56
C ILE A 254 34.44 -52.60 23.14
N TYR A 255 34.33 -52.41 21.81
CA TYR A 255 33.14 -52.32 20.93
C TYR A 255 32.23 -51.07 21.10
N ASP A 256 31.62 -50.48 20.07
CA ASP A 256 31.28 -50.92 18.72
C ASP A 256 31.43 -49.79 17.70
N ALA A 257 31.74 -50.15 16.46
CA ALA A 257 31.99 -49.24 15.35
C ALA A 257 30.70 -48.94 14.58
N ASP A 258 29.94 -47.90 14.93
CA ASP A 258 28.83 -47.44 14.06
C ASP A 258 28.31 -46.00 14.23
N ALA A 259 29.01 -45.10 14.92
CA ALA A 259 28.47 -43.75 15.21
C ALA A 259 29.37 -42.56 14.83
N LYS A 260 30.31 -42.70 13.90
CA LYS A 260 31.25 -41.61 13.53
C LYS A 260 31.27 -41.22 12.06
N THR A 261 30.10 -41.16 11.42
CA THR A 261 30.00 -40.58 10.07
C THR A 261 28.72 -39.77 9.88
N LYS A 262 28.42 -38.83 10.78
CA LYS A 262 27.32 -37.89 10.56
C LYS A 262 27.49 -36.47 11.09
N CYS A 263 28.73 -36.02 11.28
CA CYS A 263 29.03 -34.62 11.64
C CYS A 263 30.14 -34.01 10.80
N ILE A 264 30.15 -34.21 9.47
CA ILE A 264 30.89 -33.35 8.54
C ILE A 264 30.11 -33.28 7.22
N SER A 265 29.05 -32.45 7.18
CA SER A 265 28.55 -31.80 5.96
C SER A 265 27.28 -31.01 6.30
N LYS A 266 27.46 -29.73 6.56
CA LYS A 266 26.54 -28.62 6.22
C LYS A 266 27.16 -27.34 6.78
N TRP A 267 28.10 -26.81 6.01
CA TRP A 267 28.24 -25.37 5.79
C TRP A 267 27.66 -25.10 4.40
#